data_AF-A0A931Y3S4-F1
#
_entry.id   AF-A0A931Y3S4-F1
#
_cell.length_a   1.000
_cell.length_b   1.000
_cell.length_c   1.000
_cell.angle_alpha   90.00
_cell.angle_beta   90.00
_cell.angle_gamma   90.00
#
_symmetry.space_group_name_H-M   'P 1'
#
loop_
_entity.id
_entity.type
_entity.pdbx_description
1 polymer ?
#
loop_
_entity_poly.entity_id
_entity_poly.type
_entity_poly.pdbx_seq_one_letter_code
_entity_poly.pdbx_strand_id
1 'polypeptide(L)'
;GSAQMNFQELVVAVEHQVPIKIVILNNGCLGMVRQWQELFYHKEYSGTCLGQTGRGKNEQIKDRPEAPYLPDFVKLAEAHGALGLRAKTKAEVRATLQKALAADGPAVVECMVEKEANVYPMVPAGASLTEMIQSMA
;
A
#
# COMPACT_ATOMS: atom_id res chain seq x y z
N GLY A 1 -4.62 -0.71 -1.46
CA GLY A 1 -5.83 -1.44 -1.03
C GLY A 1 -6.67 -0.57 -0.11
N SER A 2 -6.47 -0.68 1.21
CA SER A 2 -7.35 -0.05 2.21
C SER A 2 -7.57 1.45 2.02
N ALA A 3 -6.50 2.21 1.74
CA ALA A 3 -6.61 3.66 1.53
C ALA A 3 -7.57 4.03 0.39
N GLN A 4 -7.67 3.21 -0.67
CA GLN A 4 -8.52 3.48 -1.82
C GLN A 4 -10.03 3.31 -1.51
N MET A 5 -10.38 2.52 -0.50
CA MET A 5 -11.78 2.21 -0.19
C MET A 5 -12.55 3.44 0.30
N ASN A 6 -11.89 4.30 1.07
CA ASN A 6 -12.51 5.48 1.69
C ASN A 6 -11.64 6.74 1.50
N PHE A 7 -10.91 6.84 0.39
CA PHE A 7 -10.02 7.99 0.17
C PHE A 7 -10.79 9.31 0.09
N GLN A 8 -12.06 9.27 -0.31
CA GLN A 8 -12.92 10.45 -0.40
C GLN A 8 -13.07 11.18 0.95
N GLU A 9 -12.91 10.49 2.08
CA GLU A 9 -12.99 11.09 3.42
C GLU A 9 -11.89 12.11 3.70
N LEU A 10 -10.85 12.17 2.84
CA LEU A 10 -9.86 13.24 2.90
C LEU A 10 -10.50 14.62 2.73
N VAL A 11 -11.63 14.73 2.00
CA VAL A 11 -12.38 16.00 1.87
C VAL A 11 -12.85 16.52 3.23
N VAL A 12 -13.30 15.63 4.12
CA VAL A 12 -13.79 15.99 5.46
C VAL A 12 -12.64 16.56 6.28
N ALA A 13 -11.46 15.95 6.22
CA ALA A 13 -10.29 16.46 6.92
C ALA A 13 -9.86 17.85 6.42
N VAL A 14 -9.98 18.10 5.12
CA VAL A 14 -9.68 19.40 4.51
C VAL A 14 -10.71 20.46 4.91
N GLU A 15 -12.02 20.16 4.78
CA GLU A 15 -13.11 21.07 5.14
C GLU A 15 -13.07 21.49 6.62
N HIS A 16 -12.76 20.53 7.50
CA HIS A 16 -12.68 20.77 8.94
C HIS A 16 -11.28 21.20 9.42
N GLN A 17 -10.33 21.42 8.51
CA GLN A 17 -8.95 21.79 8.82
C GLN A 17 -8.28 20.87 9.86
N VAL A 18 -8.59 19.58 9.82
CA VAL A 18 -8.01 18.60 10.75
C VAL A 18 -6.65 18.17 10.20
N PRO A 19 -5.53 18.43 10.89
CA PRO A 19 -4.18 18.22 10.36
C PRO A 19 -3.75 16.75 10.39
N ILE A 20 -4.57 15.83 9.88
CA ILE A 20 -4.25 14.40 9.83
C ILE A 20 -3.11 14.13 8.84
N LYS A 21 -2.25 13.17 9.20
CA LYS A 21 -1.11 12.74 8.38
C LYS A 21 -1.31 11.28 8.00
N ILE A 22 -1.55 11.03 6.72
CA ILE A 22 -1.83 9.69 6.20
C ILE A 22 -0.56 9.16 5.54
N VAL A 23 -0.04 8.04 6.02
CA VAL A 23 1.09 7.35 5.39
C VAL A 23 0.58 6.08 4.72
N ILE A 24 0.65 6.04 3.39
CA ILE A 24 0.27 4.90 2.58
C ILE A 24 1.51 4.07 2.30
N LEU A 25 1.54 2.84 2.81
CA LEU A 25 2.54 1.84 2.42
C LEU A 25 2.08 1.18 1.12
N ASN A 26 2.55 1.69 -0.01
CA ASN A 26 2.14 1.22 -1.31
C ASN A 26 3.05 0.09 -1.80
N ASN A 27 2.55 -1.14 -1.68
CA ASN A 27 3.16 -2.38 -2.17
C ASN A 27 2.51 -2.88 -3.48
N GLY A 28 1.63 -2.09 -4.11
CA GLY A 28 0.96 -2.46 -5.36
C GLY A 28 0.06 -3.71 -5.29
N CYS A 29 -0.34 -4.19 -4.11
CA CYS A 29 -1.17 -5.39 -3.96
C CYS A 29 -2.03 -5.40 -2.68
N LEU A 30 -2.86 -6.43 -2.54
CA LEU A 30 -3.51 -6.81 -1.29
C LEU A 30 -2.56 -7.70 -0.48
N GLY A 31 -1.55 -7.07 0.14
CA GLY A 31 -0.37 -7.74 0.73
C GLY A 31 -0.68 -8.95 1.62
N MET A 32 -1.64 -8.83 2.54
CA MET A 32 -1.99 -9.95 3.42
C MET A 32 -2.55 -11.15 2.65
N VAL A 33 -3.49 -10.93 1.73
CA VAL A 33 -4.06 -12.02 0.92
C VAL A 33 -3.00 -12.61 -0.01
N ARG A 34 -2.12 -11.75 -0.56
CA ARG A 34 -0.97 -12.17 -1.37
C ARG A 34 -0.03 -13.09 -0.59
N GLN A 35 0.32 -12.75 0.66
CA GLN A 35 1.15 -13.60 1.52
C GLN A 35 0.51 -14.97 1.76
N TRP A 36 -0.82 -15.02 1.99
CA TRP A 36 -1.52 -16.31 2.12
C TRP A 36 -1.50 -17.13 0.82
N GLN A 37 -1.71 -16.49 -0.33
CA GLN A 37 -1.60 -17.14 -1.65
C GLN A 37 -0.18 -17.66 -1.92
N GLU A 38 0.84 -16.93 -1.47
CA GLU A 38 2.24 -17.33 -1.55
C GLU A 38 2.55 -18.56 -0.69
N LEU A 39 2.06 -18.58 0.56
CA LEU A 39 2.35 -19.65 1.53
C LEU A 39 1.55 -20.94 1.28
N PHE A 40 0.26 -20.82 0.93
CA PHE A 40 -0.67 -21.96 0.95
C PHE A 40 -1.25 -22.32 -0.42
N TYR A 41 -1.01 -21.51 -1.44
CA TYR A 41 -1.57 -21.69 -2.79
C TYR A 41 -0.50 -21.62 -3.88
N HIS A 42 0.73 -22.08 -3.59
CA HIS A 42 1.81 -22.21 -4.59
C HIS A 42 2.09 -20.93 -5.40
N LYS A 43 1.89 -19.75 -4.81
CA LYS A 43 2.03 -18.44 -5.50
C LYS A 43 1.03 -18.22 -6.63
N GLU A 44 -0.09 -18.93 -6.64
CA GLU A 44 -1.22 -18.67 -7.53
C GLU A 44 -1.98 -17.42 -7.06
N TYR A 45 -1.50 -16.26 -7.50
CA TYR A 45 -2.11 -14.99 -7.15
C TYR A 45 -3.44 -14.76 -7.89
N SER A 46 -4.50 -14.50 -7.15
CA SER A 46 -5.85 -14.28 -7.69
C SER A 46 -6.51 -13.08 -7.05
N GLY A 47 -6.71 -12.01 -7.84
CA GLY A 47 -7.41 -10.80 -7.42
C GLY A 47 -6.64 -9.94 -6.41
N THR A 48 -5.34 -10.19 -6.23
CA THR A 48 -4.52 -9.49 -5.22
C THR A 48 -3.60 -8.43 -5.82
N CYS A 49 -3.31 -8.49 -7.12
CA CYS A 49 -2.48 -7.48 -7.77
C CYS A 49 -3.29 -6.18 -7.97
N LEU A 50 -2.76 -5.04 -7.49
CA LEU A 50 -3.32 -3.71 -7.75
C LEU A 50 -2.48 -2.91 -8.76
N GLY A 51 -1.27 -3.38 -9.04
CA GLY A 51 -0.47 -2.92 -10.17
C GLY A 51 -1.19 -3.10 -11.51
N GLN A 52 -0.74 -2.38 -12.53
CA GLN A 52 -1.29 -2.53 -13.88
C GLN A 52 -0.44 -3.44 -14.78
N THR A 53 0.58 -4.08 -14.23
CA THR A 53 1.42 -5.05 -14.93
C THR A 53 1.64 -6.29 -14.07
N GLY A 54 1.92 -7.43 -14.70
CA GLY A 54 2.28 -8.66 -14.00
C GLY A 54 1.14 -9.25 -13.18
N ARG A 55 -0.10 -9.15 -13.68
CA ARG A 55 -1.25 -9.85 -13.11
C ARG A 55 -1.21 -11.33 -13.46
N GLY A 56 -1.82 -12.16 -12.60
CA GLY A 56 -1.90 -13.60 -12.84
C GLY A 56 -2.65 -13.89 -14.14
N LYS A 57 -2.23 -14.91 -14.90
CA LYS A 57 -2.87 -15.31 -16.16
C LYS A 57 -4.36 -15.64 -15.99
N ASN A 58 -4.72 -16.12 -14.81
CA ASN A 58 -6.09 -16.39 -14.35
C ASN A 58 -6.98 -15.13 -14.30
N GLU A 59 -6.42 -13.92 -14.14
CA GLU A 59 -7.21 -12.68 -14.05
C GLU A 59 -7.64 -12.15 -15.43
N GLN A 60 -6.97 -12.57 -16.51
CA GLN A 60 -7.29 -12.14 -17.90
C GLN A 60 -7.32 -10.62 -18.11
N ILE A 61 -6.62 -9.85 -17.26
CA ILE A 61 -6.47 -8.40 -17.39
C ILE A 61 -5.16 -8.12 -18.15
N LYS A 62 -5.25 -7.34 -19.23
CA LYS A 62 -4.08 -6.96 -20.03
C LYS A 62 -3.19 -5.98 -19.26
N ASP A 63 -1.88 -6.16 -19.43
CA ASP A 63 -0.89 -5.23 -18.90
C ASP A 63 -1.06 -3.84 -19.53
N ARG A 64 -0.95 -2.82 -18.67
CA ARG A 64 -1.07 -1.41 -19.00
C ARG A 64 0.17 -0.67 -18.47
N PRO A 65 1.32 -0.75 -19.16
CA PRO A 65 2.62 -0.32 -18.65
C PRO A 65 2.75 1.19 -18.43
N GLU A 66 1.87 2.00 -19.01
CA GLU A 66 1.86 3.45 -18.85
C GLU A 66 1.53 3.92 -17.43
N ALA A 67 0.95 3.05 -16.59
CA ALA A 67 0.66 3.34 -15.19
C ALA A 67 1.13 2.18 -14.32
N PRO A 68 2.01 2.37 -13.33
CA PRO A 68 2.47 1.25 -12.50
C PRO A 68 1.34 0.66 -11.64
N TYR A 69 0.42 1.51 -11.17
CA TYR A 69 -0.80 1.20 -10.42
C TYR A 69 -1.77 2.38 -10.56
N LEU A 70 -3.03 2.19 -10.17
CA LEU A 70 -4.04 3.24 -10.12
C LEU A 70 -4.81 3.17 -8.78
N PRO A 71 -5.23 4.31 -8.21
CA PRO A 71 -4.98 5.69 -8.64
C PRO A 71 -3.59 6.23 -8.22
N ASP A 72 -3.20 7.40 -8.74
CA ASP A 72 -2.05 8.17 -8.24
C ASP A 72 -2.46 8.92 -6.95
N PHE A 73 -2.05 8.41 -5.79
CA PHE A 73 -2.47 8.95 -4.49
C PHE A 73 -1.94 10.37 -4.21
N VAL A 74 -0.82 10.78 -4.82
CA VAL A 74 -0.30 12.15 -4.66
C VAL A 74 -1.24 13.12 -5.36
N LYS A 75 -1.54 12.86 -6.63
CA LYS A 75 -2.48 13.68 -7.40
C LYS A 75 -3.88 13.66 -6.80
N LEU A 76 -4.30 12.52 -6.27
CA LEU A 76 -5.59 12.38 -5.61
C LEU A 76 -5.65 13.22 -4.33
N ALA A 77 -4.59 13.26 -3.53
CA ALA A 77 -4.51 14.12 -2.35
C ALA A 77 -4.58 15.61 -2.72
N GLU A 78 -3.81 16.02 -3.74
CA GLU A 78 -3.82 17.40 -4.26
C GLU A 78 -5.22 17.80 -4.76
N ALA A 79 -5.91 16.89 -5.46
CA ALA A 79 -7.28 17.12 -5.93
C ALA A 79 -8.31 17.31 -4.80
N HIS A 80 -8.05 16.76 -3.60
CA HIS A 80 -8.88 16.99 -2.42
C HIS A 80 -8.47 18.24 -1.62
N GLY A 81 -7.41 18.95 -2.03
CA GLY A 81 -6.89 20.11 -1.30
C GLY A 81 -5.89 19.78 -0.18
N ALA A 82 -5.35 18.56 -0.15
CA ALA A 82 -4.34 18.13 0.81
C ALA A 82 -2.93 18.14 0.20
N LEU A 83 -1.90 18.19 1.06
CA LEU A 83 -0.51 18.04 0.62
C LEU A 83 -0.23 16.60 0.20
N GLY A 84 0.07 16.35 -1.07
CA GLY A 84 0.52 15.06 -1.59
C GLY A 84 2.05 14.95 -1.63
N LEU A 85 2.60 13.87 -1.10
CA LEU A 85 4.04 13.60 -1.11
C LEU A 85 4.31 12.12 -1.44
N ARG A 86 5.46 11.84 -2.07
CA ARG A 86 5.91 10.46 -2.37
C ARG A 86 7.35 10.26 -1.94
N ALA A 87 7.63 9.11 -1.34
CA ALA A 87 8.97 8.58 -1.09
C ALA A 87 9.11 7.25 -1.83
N LYS A 88 10.09 7.17 -2.73
CA LYS A 88 10.40 5.97 -3.51
C LYS A 88 11.55 5.17 -2.94
N THR A 89 12.43 5.83 -2.18
CA THR A 89 13.63 5.22 -1.62
C THR A 89 13.69 5.41 -0.11
N LYS A 90 14.41 4.53 0.59
CA LYS A 90 14.61 4.60 2.05
C LYS A 90 15.22 5.93 2.50
N ALA A 91 16.11 6.51 1.67
CA ALA A 91 16.77 7.79 1.98
C ALA A 91 15.79 8.97 1.97
N GLU A 92 14.75 8.91 1.14
CA GLU A 92 13.74 9.96 1.02
C GLU A 92 12.76 9.98 2.20
N VAL A 93 12.50 8.82 2.82
CA VAL A 93 11.45 8.65 3.85
C VAL A 93 11.54 9.71 4.95
N ARG A 94 12.72 9.93 5.53
CA ARG A 94 12.89 10.88 6.64
C ARG A 94 12.51 12.31 6.22
N ALA A 95 13.04 12.78 5.09
CA ALA A 95 12.79 14.12 4.61
C ALA A 95 11.32 14.32 4.23
N THR A 96 10.69 13.30 3.62
CA THR A 96 9.29 13.34 3.21
C THR A 96 8.35 13.39 4.42
N LEU A 97 8.60 12.58 5.45
CA LEU A 97 7.81 12.61 6.69
C LEU A 97 7.97 13.94 7.43
N GLN A 98 9.17 14.51 7.49
CA GLN A 98 9.39 15.83 8.10
C GLN A 98 8.58 16.92 7.40
N LYS A 99 8.53 16.92 6.07
CA LYS A 99 7.69 17.85 5.30
C LYS A 99 6.20 17.68 5.60
N ALA A 100 5.72 16.45 5.69
CA ALA A 100 4.30 16.17 5.99
C ALA A 100 3.91 16.62 7.41
N LEU A 101 4.78 16.34 8.39
CA LEU A 101 4.57 16.72 9.79
C LEU A 101 4.60 18.24 10.00
N ALA A 102 5.40 18.97 9.22
CA ALA A 102 5.49 20.41 9.28
C ALA A 102 4.35 21.16 8.58
N ALA A 103 3.50 20.46 7.81
CA ALA A 103 2.37 21.09 7.13
C ALA A 103 1.23 21.40 8.12
N ASP A 104 0.61 22.57 7.98
CA ASP A 104 -0.51 22.98 8.86
C ASP A 104 -1.82 22.22 8.54
N GLY A 105 -1.98 21.71 7.31
CA GLY A 105 -3.18 20.99 6.86
C GLY A 105 -3.02 19.47 6.74
N PRO A 106 -4.03 18.77 6.21
CA PRO A 106 -3.93 17.35 5.90
C PRO A 106 -2.77 17.06 4.93
N ALA A 107 -2.06 15.96 5.17
CA ALA A 107 -0.98 15.52 4.30
C ALA A 107 -1.07 14.01 4.05
N VAL A 108 -0.84 13.61 2.80
CA VAL A 108 -0.76 12.21 2.35
C VAL A 108 0.66 11.94 1.88
N VAL A 109 1.33 11.00 2.54
CA VAL A 109 2.65 10.50 2.17
C VAL A 109 2.49 9.09 1.62
N GLU A 110 2.86 8.90 0.36
CA GLU A 110 2.95 7.60 -0.24
C GLU A 110 4.38 7.08 -0.19
N CYS A 111 4.58 5.99 0.54
CA CYS A 111 5.85 5.27 0.60
C CYS A 111 5.77 4.06 -0.32
N MET A 112 6.59 4.03 -1.36
CA MET A 112 6.76 2.84 -2.18
C MET A 112 7.54 1.80 -1.37
N VAL A 113 6.98 0.61 -1.22
CA VAL A 113 7.59 -0.48 -0.45
C VAL A 113 7.62 -1.75 -1.29
N GLU A 114 8.47 -2.70 -0.89
CA GLU A 114 8.63 -3.98 -1.57
C GLU A 114 7.31 -4.74 -1.66
N LYS A 115 6.97 -5.26 -2.85
CA LYS A 115 5.69 -5.93 -3.08
C LYS A 115 5.64 -7.27 -2.36
N GLU A 116 6.75 -8.00 -2.39
CA GLU A 116 6.88 -9.37 -1.87
C GLU A 116 7.23 -9.45 -0.37
N ALA A 117 7.34 -8.31 0.34
CA ALA A 117 7.59 -8.32 1.78
C ALA A 117 6.47 -9.03 2.55
N ASN A 118 6.83 -9.98 3.41
CA ASN A 118 5.91 -10.76 4.24
C ASN A 118 6.01 -10.35 5.71
N VAL A 119 4.93 -10.57 6.45
CA VAL A 119 4.89 -10.35 7.90
C VAL A 119 5.32 -11.64 8.62
N TYR A 120 6.37 -11.52 9.43
CA TYR A 120 6.89 -12.58 10.29
C TYR A 120 7.13 -12.05 11.72
N PRO A 121 7.12 -12.93 12.74
CA PRO A 121 6.75 -14.34 12.63
C PRO A 121 5.25 -14.56 12.41
N MET A 122 4.87 -15.74 11.92
CA MET A 122 3.47 -16.11 11.69
C MET A 122 3.15 -17.48 12.27
N VAL A 123 2.07 -17.60 13.04
CA VAL A 123 1.50 -18.89 13.46
C VAL A 123 0.33 -19.19 12.51
N PRO A 124 0.40 -20.28 11.71
CA PRO A 124 -0.69 -20.65 10.81
C PRO A 124 -2.01 -20.89 11.55
N ALA A 125 -3.12 -20.71 10.85
CA ALA A 125 -4.44 -20.99 11.41
C ALA A 125 -4.52 -22.46 11.85
N GLY A 126 -4.87 -22.69 13.12
CA GLY A 126 -4.98 -24.02 13.71
C GLY A 126 -3.66 -24.61 14.24
N ALA A 127 -2.52 -23.92 14.09
CA ALA A 127 -1.23 -24.37 14.62
C ALA A 127 -0.98 -23.86 16.05
N SER A 128 -0.08 -24.53 16.77
CA SER A 128 0.41 -24.11 18.08
C SER A 128 1.47 -23.00 17.98
N LEU A 129 1.72 -22.29 19.09
CA LEU A 129 2.79 -21.28 19.15
C LEU A 129 4.19 -21.85 18.85
N THR A 130 4.41 -23.14 19.07
CA THR A 130 5.68 -23.82 18.79
C THR A 130 5.91 -24.10 17.30
N GLU A 131 4.87 -23.99 16.47
CA GLU A 131 4.90 -24.22 15.02
C GLU A 131 5.02 -22.90 14.22
N MET A 132 5.65 -21.91 14.83
CA MET A 132 5.79 -20.56 14.30
C MET A 132 6.74 -20.51 13.09
N ILE A 133 6.30 -19.90 12.00
CA ILE A 133 7.11 -19.63 10.80
C ILE A 133 7.92 -18.35 11.04
N GLN A 134 9.25 -18.46 11.00
CA GLN A 134 10.19 -17.36 11.27
C GLN A 134 10.62 -16.62 10.00
N SER A 135 10.71 -17.32 8.87
CA SER A 135 11.04 -16.76 7.55
C SER A 135 10.61 -17.74 6.45
N MET A 136 10.61 -17.27 5.20
CA MET A 136 10.66 -18.20 4.06
C MET A 136 12.03 -18.91 4.08
N ALA A 137 12.04 -20.22 3.83
CA ALA A 137 13.27 -20.98 3.58
C ALA A 137 13.89 -20.62 2.22
#